data_AF-A0A1Q8VSB7-F1
#
_entry.id   AF-A0A1Q8VSB7-F1
#
_cell.length_a   1.000
_cell.length_b   1.000
_cell.length_c   1.000
_cell.angle_alpha   90.00
_cell.angle_beta   90.00
_cell.angle_gamma   90.00
#
_symmetry.space_group_name_H-M   'P 1'
#
loop_
_entity.id
_entity.type
_entity.pdbx_description
1 polymer ?
#
loop_
_entity_poly.entity_id
_entity_poly.type
_entity_poly.pdbx_seq_one_letter_code
_entity_poly.pdbx_strand_id
1 'polypeptide(L)'
;MALPTVTTTLKGLAAITLASVLTLGTSSPAFAGESPIPDDATEYGSVTVEDSPAGGSGIRPAWITGSHTTKVTGGTWSYGTNSKVVYSNFHHPSRCHGSSARTYNGLITARSPKTAAGKWSYAQVRRSTDTNEAFYWFC
;
A
#
# COMPACT_ATOMS: atom_id res chain seq x y z
N MET A 1 -13.29 -36.69 51.55
CA MET A 1 -13.07 -35.56 50.62
C MET A 1 -14.44 -35.03 50.24
N ALA A 2 -14.89 -34.00 50.95
CA ALA A 2 -16.24 -33.45 50.87
C ALA A 2 -16.14 -31.94 51.04
N LEU A 3 -16.69 -31.19 50.09
CA LEU A 3 -16.77 -29.73 50.09
C LEU A 3 -17.97 -29.29 50.93
N PRO A 4 -17.81 -28.40 51.93
CA PRO A 4 -18.92 -27.64 52.47
C PRO A 4 -19.04 -26.28 51.76
N THR A 5 -20.24 -26.02 51.26
CA THR A 5 -20.75 -24.70 50.90
C THR A 5 -20.71 -23.76 52.11
N VAL A 6 -20.13 -22.57 51.95
CA VAL A 6 -20.26 -21.48 52.92
C VAL A 6 -20.92 -20.29 52.21
N THR A 7 -22.16 -20.04 52.59
CA THR A 7 -22.89 -18.80 52.33
C THR A 7 -22.45 -17.78 53.37
N THR A 8 -22.00 -16.60 52.97
CA THR A 8 -21.86 -15.45 53.88
C THR A 8 -22.49 -14.22 53.26
N THR A 9 -23.62 -13.82 53.84
CA THR A 9 -24.28 -12.54 53.64
C THR A 9 -23.43 -11.41 54.22
N LEU A 10 -23.13 -10.37 53.43
CA LEU A 10 -22.67 -9.08 53.94
C LEU A 10 -23.65 -7.99 53.51
N LYS A 11 -24.33 -7.42 54.51
CA LYS A 11 -25.18 -6.24 54.40
C LYS A 11 -24.29 -5.00 54.30
N GLY A 12 -24.57 -4.15 53.31
CA GLY A 12 -24.42 -2.70 53.46
C GLY A 12 -23.36 -2.01 52.59
N LEU A 13 -23.86 -0.96 51.94
CA LEU A 13 -23.23 0.29 51.50
C LEU A 13 -22.86 0.48 50.01
N ALA A 14 -23.37 1.62 49.52
CA ALA A 14 -23.08 2.37 48.32
C ALA A 14 -23.65 1.83 46.99
N ALA A 15 -24.86 2.30 46.66
CA ALA A 15 -25.33 2.36 45.28
C ALA A 15 -24.42 3.32 44.51
N ILE A 16 -23.49 2.77 43.71
CA ILE A 16 -22.73 3.53 42.72
C ILE A 16 -23.61 3.60 41.48
N THR A 17 -24.35 4.69 41.31
CA THR A 17 -25.00 5.02 40.04
C THR A 17 -23.92 5.32 39.01
N LEU A 18 -23.60 4.35 38.14
CA LEU A 18 -22.80 4.57 36.95
C LEU A 18 -23.58 5.44 35.97
N ALA A 19 -23.44 6.76 36.08
CA ALA A 19 -23.86 7.68 35.03
C ALA A 19 -22.90 7.53 33.85
N SER A 20 -23.29 6.69 32.87
CA SER A 20 -22.54 6.53 31.63
C SER A 20 -22.79 7.75 30.74
N VAL A 21 -21.90 8.73 30.79
CA VAL A 21 -21.86 9.83 29.81
C VAL A 21 -21.42 9.23 28.48
N LEU A 22 -22.36 9.03 27.56
CA LEU A 22 -22.07 8.69 26.18
C LEU A 22 -21.54 9.94 25.47
N THR A 23 -20.22 10.12 25.48
CA THR A 23 -19.58 11.12 24.61
C THR A 23 -19.75 10.66 23.17
N LEU A 24 -20.60 11.35 22.41
CA LEU A 24 -20.65 11.29 20.94
C LEU A 24 -19.32 11.83 20.40
N GLY A 25 -18.29 10.99 20.37
CA GLY A 25 -17.05 11.30 19.70
C GLY A 25 -17.34 11.44 18.21
N THR A 26 -17.15 12.63 17.65
CA THR A 26 -17.14 12.82 16.21
C THR A 26 -15.92 12.09 15.66
N SER A 27 -16.09 10.85 15.24
CA SER A 27 -15.06 10.14 14.49
C SER A 27 -14.78 10.95 13.22
N SER A 28 -13.59 11.53 13.16
CA SER A 28 -13.11 12.12 11.91
C SER A 28 -13.04 11.00 10.87
N PRO A 29 -13.50 11.20 9.63
CA PRO A 29 -13.30 10.21 8.59
C PRO A 29 -11.80 9.99 8.41
N ALA A 30 -11.35 8.76 8.61
CA ALA A 30 -10.02 8.37 8.19
C ALA A 30 -10.05 8.27 6.66
N PHE A 31 -9.45 9.24 5.97
CA PHE A 31 -9.21 9.11 4.53
C PHE A 31 -8.13 8.05 4.34
N ALA A 32 -8.53 6.82 4.01
CA ALA A 32 -7.59 5.85 3.45
C ALA A 32 -7.08 6.45 2.12
N GLY A 33 -5.76 6.55 1.97
CA GLY A 33 -5.18 6.96 0.70
C GLY A 33 -5.61 6.03 -0.44
N GLU A 34 -5.71 6.55 -1.67
CA GLU A 34 -6.02 5.76 -2.85
C GLU A 34 -5.07 4.54 -2.93
N SER A 35 -5.64 3.33 -2.87
CA SER A 35 -4.87 2.08 -2.97
C SER A 35 -4.07 2.06 -4.28
N PRO A 36 -2.84 1.53 -4.33
CA PRO A 36 -2.15 1.36 -5.61
C PRO A 36 -2.86 0.35 -6.52
N ILE A 37 -3.61 -0.60 -5.96
CA ILE A 37 -4.32 -1.63 -6.72
C ILE A 37 -5.82 -1.32 -6.71
N PRO A 38 -6.51 -1.32 -7.86
CA PRO A 38 -7.96 -1.14 -7.88
C PRO A 38 -8.66 -2.35 -7.25
N ASP A 39 -9.80 -2.12 -6.60
CA ASP A 39 -10.51 -3.15 -5.83
C ASP A 39 -11.01 -4.33 -6.69
N ASP A 40 -11.14 -4.11 -8.00
CA ASP A 40 -11.56 -5.10 -8.97
C ASP A 40 -10.39 -5.73 -9.75
N ALA A 41 -9.15 -5.56 -9.28
CA ALA A 41 -8.00 -6.25 -9.86
C ALA A 41 -8.09 -7.77 -9.62
N THR A 42 -7.99 -8.56 -10.69
CA THR A 42 -8.04 -10.04 -10.60
C THR A 42 -6.70 -10.68 -10.26
N GLU A 43 -5.60 -9.99 -10.59
CA GLU A 43 -4.23 -10.43 -10.32
C GLU A 43 -3.35 -9.17 -10.28
N TYR A 44 -2.36 -9.14 -9.39
CA TYR A 44 -1.44 -8.01 -9.30
C TYR A 44 -0.08 -8.46 -8.75
N GLY A 45 0.91 -7.60 -8.92
CA GLY A 45 2.21 -7.74 -8.27
C GLY A 45 2.84 -6.39 -7.99
N SER A 46 3.79 -6.38 -7.07
CA SER A 46 4.46 -5.18 -6.61
C SER A 46 5.94 -5.40 -6.34
N VAL A 47 6.68 -4.30 -6.29
CA VAL A 47 8.09 -4.30 -5.90
C VAL A 47 8.41 -2.98 -5.21
N THR A 48 9.25 -3.04 -4.17
CA THR A 48 9.93 -1.85 -3.65
C THR A 48 11.07 -1.54 -4.60
N VAL A 49 11.03 -0.35 -5.20
CA VAL A 49 12.05 0.09 -6.16
C VAL A 49 13.27 0.56 -5.37
N GLU A 50 14.30 -0.28 -5.37
CA GLU A 50 15.57 0.07 -4.75
C GLU A 50 16.34 1.05 -5.62
N ASP A 51 17.00 1.97 -4.94
CA ASP A 51 18.03 2.79 -5.54
C ASP A 51 19.20 1.86 -5.89
N SER A 52 19.67 1.86 -7.14
CA SER A 52 20.96 1.22 -7.46
C SER A 52 22.07 2.22 -7.18
N PRO A 53 22.79 2.17 -6.04
CA PRO A 53 24.02 2.93 -5.90
C PRO A 53 25.06 2.27 -6.80
N ALA A 54 25.55 2.99 -7.80
CA ALA A 54 26.85 2.65 -8.35
C ALA A 54 27.89 2.82 -7.23
N GLY A 55 28.24 1.72 -6.55
CA GLY A 55 29.27 1.70 -5.51
C GLY A 55 28.72 1.79 -4.08
N GLY A 56 28.98 0.74 -3.29
CA GLY A 56 28.58 0.59 -1.89
C GLY A 56 29.35 1.48 -0.91
N SER A 57 29.29 2.81 -1.08
CA SER A 57 29.99 3.76 -0.20
C SER A 57 29.07 4.50 0.79
N GLY A 58 27.78 4.17 0.89
CA GLY A 58 26.85 4.89 1.77
C GLY A 58 26.53 6.33 1.35
N ILE A 59 27.26 6.86 0.36
CA ILE A 59 26.95 8.11 -0.33
C ILE A 59 25.94 7.78 -1.42
N ARG A 60 24.71 8.28 -1.27
CA ARG A 60 23.65 8.15 -2.29
C ARG A 60 23.88 9.22 -3.37
N PRO A 61 24.42 8.89 -4.55
CA PRO A 61 24.63 9.90 -5.59
C PRO A 61 23.30 10.53 -6.02
N ALA A 62 23.32 11.81 -6.41
CA ALA A 62 22.13 12.51 -6.88
C ALA A 62 21.49 11.90 -8.15
N TRP A 63 22.22 11.01 -8.83
CA TRP A 63 21.81 10.26 -10.01
C TRP A 63 21.44 8.81 -9.66
N ILE A 64 20.57 8.59 -8.68
CA ILE A 64 20.02 7.24 -8.53
C ILE A 64 19.16 6.94 -9.75
N THR A 65 19.53 5.90 -10.48
CA THR A 65 18.72 5.33 -11.57
C THR A 65 18.64 3.83 -11.38
N GLY A 66 17.41 3.32 -11.25
CA GLY A 66 17.12 1.89 -11.28
C GLY A 66 16.08 1.66 -12.37
N SER A 67 16.33 0.74 -13.29
CA SER A 67 15.35 0.35 -14.32
C SER A 67 15.39 -1.15 -14.49
N HIS A 68 14.22 -1.76 -14.39
CA HIS A 68 14.03 -3.19 -14.50
C HIS A 68 12.95 -3.44 -15.54
N THR A 69 13.16 -4.48 -16.35
CA THR A 69 12.14 -4.97 -17.29
C THR A 69 12.06 -6.47 -17.14
N THR A 70 10.86 -6.98 -16.84
CA THR A 70 10.61 -8.41 -16.62
C THR A 70 9.36 -8.88 -17.36
N LYS A 71 9.27 -10.19 -17.58
CA LYS A 71 8.10 -10.84 -18.16
C LYS A 71 7.18 -11.33 -17.04
N VAL A 72 5.90 -11.01 -17.14
CA VAL A 72 4.88 -11.32 -16.12
C VAL A 72 3.67 -11.92 -16.81
N THR A 73 3.43 -13.21 -16.61
CA THR A 73 2.22 -13.91 -17.10
C THR A 73 1.98 -13.69 -18.62
N GLY A 74 3.04 -13.55 -19.42
CA GLY A 74 2.96 -13.28 -20.87
C GLY A 74 2.95 -11.79 -21.27
N GLY A 75 2.86 -10.87 -20.30
CA GLY A 75 3.09 -9.44 -20.46
C GLY A 75 4.53 -9.00 -20.21
N THR A 76 4.77 -7.70 -20.36
CA THR A 76 6.06 -7.04 -20.08
C THR A 76 5.84 -5.93 -19.06
N TRP A 77 6.56 -6.00 -17.93
CA TRP A 77 6.53 -4.99 -16.90
C TRP A 77 7.86 -4.26 -16.82
N SER A 78 7.84 -2.95 -16.99
CA SER A 78 9.00 -2.06 -16.90
C SER A 78 8.80 -1.07 -15.77
N TYR A 79 9.67 -1.11 -14.76
CA TYR A 79 9.55 -0.29 -13.56
C TYR A 79 10.91 0.24 -13.13
N GLY A 80 10.90 1.29 -12.31
CA GLY A 80 12.14 1.86 -11.84
C GLY A 80 12.02 3.25 -11.25
N THR A 81 13.16 3.88 -11.06
CA THR A 81 13.29 5.25 -10.53
C THR A 81 14.41 5.99 -11.24
N ASN A 82 14.30 7.31 -11.28
CA ASN A 82 15.39 8.21 -11.65
C ASN A 82 15.52 9.33 -10.59
N SER A 83 16.23 10.42 -10.89
CA SER A 83 16.40 11.53 -9.94
C SER A 83 15.11 12.30 -9.59
N LYS A 84 14.01 12.08 -10.33
CA LYS A 84 12.75 12.83 -10.19
C LYS A 84 11.55 11.96 -9.86
N VAL A 85 11.44 10.76 -10.45
CA VAL A 85 10.21 9.95 -10.39
C VAL A 85 10.51 8.49 -10.14
N VAL A 86 9.55 7.82 -9.50
CA VAL A 86 9.37 6.37 -9.58
C VAL A 86 8.26 6.09 -10.61
N TYR A 87 8.43 5.06 -11.41
CA TYR A 87 7.50 4.70 -12.48
C TYR A 87 7.20 3.21 -12.50
N SER A 88 6.03 2.89 -13.06
CA SER A 88 5.58 1.54 -13.39
C SER A 88 4.83 1.57 -14.72
N ASN A 89 5.31 0.82 -15.69
CA ASN A 89 4.73 0.69 -17.02
C ASN A 89 4.46 -0.78 -17.30
N PHE A 90 3.25 -1.13 -17.72
CA PHE A 90 2.90 -2.52 -17.96
C PHE A 90 2.23 -2.68 -19.33
N HIS A 91 2.59 -3.74 -20.05
CA HIS A 91 1.96 -4.13 -21.30
C HIS A 91 1.56 -5.58 -21.22
N HIS A 92 0.33 -5.87 -21.65
CA HIS A 92 -0.11 -7.23 -21.88
C HIS A 92 -0.76 -7.37 -23.25
N PRO A 93 -0.36 -8.35 -24.08
CA PRO A 93 -0.86 -8.48 -25.45
C PRO A 93 -2.35 -8.86 -25.53
N SER A 94 -2.89 -9.57 -24.54
CA SER A 94 -4.22 -10.20 -24.61
C SER A 94 -5.16 -9.95 -23.43
N ARG A 95 -4.75 -9.22 -22.38
CA ARG A 95 -5.54 -9.01 -21.15
C ARG A 95 -5.68 -7.52 -20.86
N CYS A 96 -6.82 -7.14 -20.28
CA CYS A 96 -7.00 -5.82 -19.69
C CYS A 96 -6.07 -5.69 -18.47
N HIS A 97 -5.42 -4.54 -18.32
CA HIS A 97 -4.41 -4.35 -17.29
C HIS A 97 -4.20 -2.89 -16.93
N GLY A 98 -3.34 -2.63 -15.95
CA GLY A 98 -2.85 -1.29 -15.63
C GLY A 98 -1.59 -1.35 -14.76
N SER A 99 -1.11 -0.16 -14.39
CA SER A 99 0.05 0.00 -13.54
C SER A 99 -0.15 1.13 -12.55
N SER A 100 0.64 1.10 -11.48
CA SER A 100 0.61 2.12 -10.43
C SER A 100 2.00 2.37 -9.86
N ALA A 101 2.22 3.56 -9.33
CA ALA A 101 3.43 3.93 -8.61
C ALA A 101 3.04 4.61 -7.29
N ARG A 102 3.76 4.28 -6.20
CA ARG A 102 3.45 4.77 -4.85
C ARG A 102 4.71 5.22 -4.12
N THR A 103 4.58 6.26 -3.30
CA THR A 103 5.67 6.85 -2.48
C THR A 103 5.18 7.30 -1.11
N TYR A 104 6.10 7.84 -0.29
CA TYR A 104 5.83 8.42 1.04
C TYR A 104 5.11 7.45 1.97
N ASN A 105 5.67 6.25 2.17
CA ASN A 105 5.07 5.19 3.01
C ASN A 105 3.62 4.84 2.64
N GLY A 106 3.26 4.98 1.36
CA GLY A 106 1.94 4.64 0.86
C GLY A 106 0.98 5.81 0.66
N LEU A 107 1.41 7.05 0.94
CA LEU A 107 0.52 8.23 0.94
C LEU A 107 0.28 8.83 -0.45
N ILE A 108 1.24 8.76 -1.36
CA ILE A 108 1.09 9.33 -2.71
C ILE A 108 1.09 8.21 -3.72
N THR A 109 -0.05 8.06 -4.40
CA THR A 109 -0.29 7.02 -5.41
C THR A 109 -0.69 7.68 -6.73
N ALA A 110 -0.13 7.20 -7.83
CA ALA A 110 -0.72 7.37 -9.15
C ALA A 110 -1.05 6.00 -9.73
N ARG A 111 -2.27 5.87 -10.26
CA ARG A 111 -2.77 4.66 -10.93
C ARG A 111 -3.15 5.03 -12.35
N SER A 112 -2.77 4.20 -13.32
CA SER A 112 -3.25 4.36 -14.70
C SER A 112 -4.75 4.04 -14.79
N PRO A 113 -5.46 4.52 -15.81
CA PRO A 113 -6.74 3.93 -16.20
C PRO A 113 -6.59 2.45 -16.56
N LYS A 114 -7.71 1.72 -16.59
CA LYS A 114 -7.77 0.39 -17.22
C LYS A 114 -7.34 0.50 -18.67
N THR A 115 -6.34 -0.28 -19.03
CA THR A 115 -5.72 -0.28 -20.35
C THR A 115 -6.11 -1.54 -21.09
N ALA A 116 -6.61 -1.36 -22.32
CA ALA A 116 -7.00 -2.47 -23.18
C ALA A 116 -5.79 -3.35 -23.57
N ALA A 117 -6.07 -4.60 -23.93
CA ALA A 117 -5.08 -5.53 -24.43
C ALA A 117 -4.27 -4.94 -25.62
N GLY A 118 -2.98 -5.24 -25.65
CA GLY A 118 -2.05 -4.80 -26.69
C GLY A 118 -1.52 -3.38 -26.52
N LYS A 119 -1.97 -2.63 -25.51
CA LYS A 119 -1.48 -1.28 -25.18
C LYS A 119 -0.61 -1.30 -23.92
N TRP A 120 0.14 -0.22 -23.73
CA TRP A 120 0.93 0.01 -22.53
C TRP A 120 0.13 0.90 -21.56
N SER A 121 0.14 0.55 -20.29
CA SER A 121 -0.22 1.42 -19.19
C SER A 121 1.02 2.13 -18.64
N TYR A 122 0.83 3.34 -18.13
CA TYR A 122 1.90 4.17 -17.58
C TYR A 122 1.44 4.81 -16.27
N ALA A 123 2.29 4.74 -15.25
CA ALA A 123 2.08 5.40 -13.97
C ALA A 123 3.42 5.91 -13.44
N GLN A 124 3.41 7.13 -12.91
CA GLN A 124 4.58 7.72 -12.26
C GLN A 124 4.15 8.71 -11.19
N VAL A 125 4.95 8.79 -10.14
CA VAL A 125 4.85 9.82 -9.10
C VAL A 125 6.23 10.40 -8.84
N ARG A 126 6.28 11.58 -8.24
CA ARG A 126 7.53 12.15 -7.75
C ARG A 126 8.17 11.15 -6.79
N ARG A 127 9.46 10.88 -6.95
CA ARG A 127 10.18 9.95 -6.08
C ARG A 127 10.25 10.50 -4.65
N SER A 128 10.20 9.61 -3.68
CA SER A 128 10.59 9.91 -2.31
C SER A 128 12.04 9.49 -2.05
N THR A 129 12.68 10.11 -1.07
CA THR A 129 13.93 9.61 -0.47
C THR A 129 13.70 8.40 0.44
N ASP A 130 12.44 8.16 0.82
CA ASP A 130 12.01 7.00 1.60
C ASP A 130 11.66 5.83 0.66
N THR A 131 10.49 5.22 0.86
CA THR A 131 10.00 4.10 0.07
C THR A 131 9.41 4.55 -1.26
N ASN A 132 9.81 3.86 -2.33
CA ASN A 132 9.25 3.96 -3.67
C ASN A 132 8.77 2.57 -4.10
N GLU A 133 7.56 2.48 -4.65
CA GLU A 133 6.96 1.19 -5.03
C GLU A 133 6.35 1.28 -6.43
N ALA A 134 6.44 0.17 -7.16
CA ALA A 134 5.84 -0.01 -8.46
C ALA A 134 4.93 -1.22 -8.46
N PHE A 135 3.81 -1.12 -9.19
CA PHE A 135 2.78 -2.15 -9.25
C PHE A 135 2.33 -2.38 -10.69
N TYR A 136 1.98 -3.63 -11.01
CA TYR A 136 1.15 -3.98 -12.16
C TYR A 136 -0.13 -4.66 -11.66
N TRP A 137 -1.20 -4.57 -12.43
CA TRP A 137 -2.45 -5.26 -12.12
C TRP A 137 -3.21 -5.62 -13.39
N PHE A 138 -4.02 -6.67 -13.31
CA PHE A 138 -4.95 -7.10 -14.33
C PHE A 138 -6.36 -6.70 -13.94
N CYS A 139 -7.15 -6.35 -14.95
CA CYS A 139 -8.60 -6.53 -14.88
C CYS A 139 -8.84 -8.03 -15.11
#